data_AF-A0A1A0NW78-F1
#
_entry.id   AF-A0A1A0NW78-F1
#
_cell.length_a   1.000
_cell.length_b   1.000
_cell.length_c   1.000
_cell.angle_alpha   90.00
_cell.angle_beta   90.00
_cell.angle_gamma   90.00
#
_symmetry.space_group_name_H-M   'P 1'
#
loop_
_entity.id
_entity.type
_entity.pdbx_description
1 polymer ?
#
loop_
_entity_poly.entity_id
_entity_poly.type
_entity_poly.pdbx_seq_one_letter_code
_entity_poly.pdbx_strand_id
1 'polypeptide(L)'
;MSSKDIVSQLADQLDFHWTQQLRPRLDGLADDEYFWCPVPQCWTVHPDGGIDFAYPAPQPAPFTTIAWRLAHVIVGVFAMRNHSHFAGPPADYQSWPYATDAATALRQLDDVYATWTAGVRALDDGELSRPCGPAEGPYAEYPMSALILHINREVIHHGAEIACIRDLYANQPDQKEK
;
A
#
# COMPACT_ATOMS: atom_id res chain seq x y z
N MET A 1 18.67 23.97 6.61
CA MET A 1 18.16 22.84 5.81
C MET A 1 17.73 23.41 4.47
N SER A 2 18.28 22.93 3.37
CA SER A 2 17.89 23.39 2.03
C SER A 2 16.58 22.70 1.62
N SER A 3 15.86 23.27 0.66
CA SER A 3 14.65 22.69 0.07
C SER A 3 14.76 21.19 -0.26
N LYS A 4 15.82 20.86 -0.99
CA LYS A 4 16.12 19.48 -1.39
C LYS A 4 16.34 18.53 -0.21
N ASP A 5 16.67 19.05 0.96
CA ASP A 5 16.94 18.27 2.17
C ASP A 5 15.62 17.70 2.74
N ILE A 6 14.55 18.49 2.80
CA ILE A 6 13.25 18.04 3.35
C ILE A 6 12.57 17.04 2.41
N VAL A 7 12.54 17.33 1.10
CA VAL A 7 12.01 16.39 0.08
C VAL A 7 12.74 15.04 0.19
N SER A 8 14.07 15.07 0.29
CA SER A 8 14.88 13.86 0.42
C SER A 8 14.54 13.13 1.72
N GLN A 9 14.45 13.80 2.87
CA GLN A 9 14.10 13.15 4.13
C GLN A 9 12.73 12.47 4.10
N LEU A 10 11.73 13.10 3.48
CA LEU A 10 10.38 12.53 3.34
C LEU A 10 10.38 11.29 2.43
N ALA A 11 11.03 11.38 1.26
CA ALA A 11 11.12 10.28 0.31
C ALA A 11 11.98 9.13 0.86
N ASP A 12 13.13 9.44 1.46
CA ASP A 12 14.12 8.47 1.92
C ASP A 12 13.62 7.66 3.14
N GLN A 13 12.72 8.21 3.97
CA GLN A 13 12.09 7.41 5.02
C GLN A 13 11.31 6.23 4.43
N LEU A 14 10.48 6.50 3.43
CA LEU A 14 9.71 5.45 2.75
C LEU A 14 10.64 4.53 1.96
N ASP A 15 11.59 5.09 1.20
CA ASP A 15 12.49 4.31 0.34
C ASP A 15 13.42 3.40 1.14
N PHE A 16 13.90 3.85 2.31
CA PHE A 16 14.66 3.00 3.22
C PHE A 16 13.80 1.87 3.76
N HIS A 17 12.58 2.15 4.24
CA HIS A 17 11.68 1.10 4.70
C HIS A 17 11.36 0.11 3.57
N TRP A 18 11.06 0.62 2.37
CA TRP A 18 10.75 -0.17 1.18
C TRP A 18 11.89 -1.11 0.82
N THR A 19 13.10 -0.58 0.61
CA THR A 19 14.24 -1.33 0.09
C THR A 19 14.87 -2.25 1.12
N GLN A 20 14.86 -1.87 2.41
CA GLN A 20 15.56 -2.62 3.46
C GLN A 20 14.65 -3.55 4.27
N GLN A 21 13.34 -3.25 4.34
CA GLN A 21 12.42 -3.99 5.21
C GLN A 21 11.27 -4.63 4.44
N LEU A 22 10.54 -3.87 3.62
CA LEU A 22 9.29 -4.36 3.04
C LEU A 22 9.47 -5.20 1.78
N ARG A 23 10.04 -4.63 0.70
CA ARG A 23 10.02 -5.28 -0.61
C ARG A 23 10.78 -6.61 -0.65
N PRO A 24 11.97 -6.76 -0.02
CA PRO A 24 12.65 -8.06 0.08
C PRO A 24 11.84 -9.08 0.90
N ARG A 25 11.08 -8.62 1.90
CA ARG A 25 10.15 -9.47 2.66
C ARG A 25 8.95 -9.91 1.85
N LEU A 26 8.79 -9.53 0.59
CA LEU A 26 7.75 -10.04 -0.32
C LEU A 26 8.31 -11.01 -1.37
N ASP A 27 9.63 -11.20 -1.40
CA ASP A 27 10.24 -12.17 -2.32
C ASP A 27 9.76 -13.59 -2.02
N GLY A 28 9.46 -14.33 -3.07
CA GLY A 28 8.92 -15.70 -2.98
C GLY A 28 7.48 -15.80 -2.50
N LEU A 29 6.73 -14.69 -2.38
CA LEU A 29 5.30 -14.73 -2.07
C LEU A 29 4.56 -15.49 -3.18
N ALA A 30 3.99 -16.65 -2.82
CA ALA A 30 3.23 -17.52 -3.72
C ALA A 30 1.73 -17.37 -3.48
N ASP A 31 0.92 -17.86 -4.42
CA ASP A 31 -0.55 -17.67 -4.39
C ASP A 31 -1.21 -18.31 -3.17
N ASP A 32 -0.68 -19.44 -2.69
CA ASP A 32 -1.15 -20.12 -1.48
C ASP A 32 -1.00 -19.24 -0.24
N GLU A 33 0.16 -18.60 -0.08
CA GLU A 33 0.43 -17.63 1.00
C GLU A 33 -0.36 -16.32 0.79
N TYR A 34 -0.43 -15.81 -0.44
CA TYR A 34 -1.12 -14.56 -0.78
C TYR A 34 -2.61 -14.59 -0.42
N PHE A 35 -3.28 -15.72 -0.65
CA PHE A 35 -4.68 -15.95 -0.30
C PHE A 35 -4.88 -16.62 1.07
N TRP A 36 -3.80 -16.89 1.81
CA TRP A 36 -3.90 -17.61 3.07
C TRP A 36 -4.72 -16.82 4.10
N CYS A 37 -5.66 -17.52 4.74
CA CYS A 37 -6.59 -16.96 5.70
C CYS A 37 -6.31 -17.54 7.10
N PRO A 38 -5.62 -16.78 7.99
CA PRO A 38 -5.14 -17.30 9.28
C PRO A 38 -6.25 -17.53 10.31
N VAL A 39 -7.42 -16.91 10.13
CA VAL A 39 -8.61 -17.05 10.98
C VAL A 39 -9.83 -17.25 10.09
N PRO A 40 -10.91 -17.91 10.53
CA PRO A 40 -12.09 -18.07 9.67
C PRO A 40 -12.63 -16.72 9.16
N GLN A 41 -13.12 -16.70 7.91
CA GLN A 41 -13.84 -15.57 7.31
C GLN A 41 -13.01 -14.28 7.14
N CYS A 42 -11.76 -14.40 6.70
CA CYS A 42 -10.98 -13.23 6.31
C CYS A 42 -11.62 -12.52 5.11
N TRP A 43 -11.48 -11.20 5.08
CA TRP A 43 -11.66 -10.41 3.87
C TRP A 43 -10.49 -10.59 2.92
N THR A 44 -10.79 -10.78 1.63
CA THR A 44 -9.81 -11.08 0.58
C THR A 44 -10.18 -10.44 -0.77
N VAL A 45 -9.24 -10.52 -1.72
CA VAL A 45 -9.52 -10.43 -3.16
C VAL A 45 -10.02 -11.80 -3.63
N HIS A 46 -11.05 -11.80 -4.48
CA HIS A 46 -11.72 -12.99 -4.99
C HIS A 46 -11.24 -13.33 -6.41
N PRO A 47 -11.35 -14.60 -6.85
CA PRO A 47 -10.90 -15.03 -8.19
C PRO A 47 -11.59 -14.32 -9.36
N ASP A 48 -12.77 -13.74 -9.14
CA ASP A 48 -13.52 -12.96 -10.14
C ASP A 48 -13.08 -11.49 -10.22
N GLY A 49 -12.07 -11.09 -9.44
CA GLY A 49 -11.57 -9.72 -9.36
C GLY A 49 -12.32 -8.85 -8.35
N GLY A 50 -13.29 -9.39 -7.61
CA GLY A 50 -13.94 -8.70 -6.51
C GLY A 50 -13.04 -8.55 -5.29
N ILE A 51 -13.38 -7.62 -4.40
CA ILE A 51 -12.73 -7.46 -3.08
C ILE A 51 -13.79 -7.35 -1.99
N ASP A 52 -13.55 -7.99 -0.85
CA ASP A 52 -14.41 -7.80 0.32
C ASP A 52 -14.25 -6.38 0.87
N PHE A 53 -15.35 -5.63 0.91
CA PHE A 53 -15.35 -4.25 1.42
C PHE A 53 -16.74 -3.85 1.90
N ALA A 54 -16.81 -3.06 2.96
CA ALA A 54 -18.05 -2.42 3.41
C ALA A 54 -17.76 -1.05 4.02
N TYR A 55 -18.68 -0.09 3.80
CA TYR A 55 -18.63 1.24 4.40
C TYR A 55 -19.99 1.61 5.02
N PRO A 56 -20.06 1.91 6.33
CA PRO A 56 -18.98 1.80 7.30
C PRO A 56 -18.53 0.34 7.50
N ALA A 57 -17.30 0.13 7.96
CA ALA A 57 -16.78 -1.21 8.23
C ALA A 57 -17.55 -1.90 9.37
N PRO A 58 -17.75 -3.23 9.33
CA PRO A 58 -18.36 -3.99 10.41
C PRO A 58 -17.59 -3.84 11.74
N GLN A 59 -18.27 -4.13 12.85
CA GLN A 59 -17.67 -4.08 14.19
C GLN A 59 -17.86 -5.44 14.91
N PRO A 60 -16.77 -6.17 15.23
CA PRO A 60 -15.37 -5.84 14.94
C PRO A 60 -15.06 -5.91 13.43
N ALA A 61 -14.02 -5.19 13.01
CA ALA A 61 -13.54 -5.27 11.63
C ALA A 61 -13.05 -6.70 11.33
N PRO A 62 -13.44 -7.30 10.18
CA PRO A 62 -12.95 -8.60 9.79
C PRO A 62 -11.43 -8.61 9.60
N PHE A 63 -10.80 -9.75 9.89
CA PHE A 63 -9.38 -9.93 9.60
C PHE A 63 -9.15 -9.99 8.09
N THR A 64 -7.97 -9.60 7.61
CA THR A 64 -7.68 -9.47 6.17
C THR A 64 -6.52 -10.37 5.73
N THR A 65 -6.60 -10.93 4.52
CA THR A 65 -5.51 -11.70 3.90
C THR A 65 -4.37 -10.79 3.42
N ILE A 66 -3.24 -11.37 3.02
CA ILE A 66 -2.17 -10.63 2.35
C ILE A 66 -2.70 -10.01 1.05
N ALA A 67 -3.52 -10.73 0.28
CA ALA A 67 -4.15 -10.22 -0.93
C ALA A 67 -4.94 -8.93 -0.69
N TRP A 68 -5.76 -8.89 0.36
CA TRP A 68 -6.53 -7.70 0.70
C TRP A 68 -5.63 -6.53 1.10
N ARG A 69 -4.61 -6.78 1.94
CA ARG A 69 -3.70 -5.71 2.41
C ARG A 69 -2.86 -5.14 1.28
N LEU A 70 -2.38 -5.99 0.37
CA LEU A 70 -1.70 -5.54 -0.83
C LEU A 70 -2.63 -4.73 -1.73
N ALA A 71 -3.87 -5.17 -1.95
CA ALA A 71 -4.86 -4.39 -2.68
C ALA A 71 -5.09 -3.00 -2.06
N HIS A 72 -5.21 -2.90 -0.73
CA HIS A 72 -5.33 -1.62 -0.03
C HIS A 72 -4.11 -0.71 -0.26
N VAL A 73 -2.89 -1.23 -0.08
CA VAL A 73 -1.66 -0.46 -0.30
C VAL A 73 -1.50 -0.04 -1.77
N ILE A 74 -1.81 -0.93 -2.72
CA ILE A 74 -1.71 -0.64 -4.15
C ILE A 74 -2.70 0.46 -4.53
N VAL A 75 -3.98 0.32 -4.16
CA VAL A 75 -5.06 1.16 -4.68
C VAL A 75 -5.28 2.37 -3.79
N GLY A 76 -5.67 2.09 -2.54
CA GLY A 76 -6.11 3.07 -1.56
C GLY A 76 -4.96 3.88 -0.95
N VAL A 77 -3.71 3.46 -1.11
CA VAL A 77 -2.55 4.24 -0.63
C VAL A 77 -1.82 4.89 -1.81
N PHE A 78 -1.37 4.11 -2.81
CA PHE A 78 -0.59 4.65 -3.92
C PHE A 78 -1.41 5.07 -5.15
N ALA A 79 -2.12 4.15 -5.81
CA ALA A 79 -2.64 4.39 -7.16
C ALA A 79 -3.59 5.59 -7.25
N MET A 80 -4.53 5.71 -6.32
CA MET A 80 -5.44 6.87 -6.26
C MET A 80 -4.71 8.20 -6.05
N ARG A 81 -3.59 8.18 -5.30
CA ARG A 81 -2.77 9.37 -5.02
C ARG A 81 -1.88 9.70 -6.19
N ASN A 82 -1.30 8.69 -6.85
CA ASN A 82 -0.59 8.87 -8.11
C ASN A 82 -1.50 9.50 -9.15
N HIS A 83 -2.74 9.02 -9.29
CA HIS A 83 -3.72 9.60 -10.20
C HIS A 83 -3.98 11.08 -9.90
N SER A 84 -4.20 11.39 -8.62
CA SER A 84 -4.62 12.72 -8.19
C SER A 84 -3.48 13.74 -8.17
N HIS A 85 -2.24 13.33 -7.89
CA HIS A 85 -1.13 14.24 -7.58
C HIS A 85 0.06 14.12 -8.54
N PHE A 86 0.25 12.97 -9.20
CA PHE A 86 1.45 12.66 -9.99
C PHE A 86 1.15 12.12 -11.39
N ALA A 87 -0.01 12.48 -11.96
CA ALA A 87 -0.44 12.12 -13.31
C ALA A 87 -0.46 10.60 -13.59
N GLY A 88 -0.68 9.79 -12.55
CA GLY A 88 -0.94 8.37 -12.68
C GLY A 88 -2.23 8.08 -13.46
N PRO A 89 -2.37 6.86 -14.00
CA PRO A 89 -3.60 6.44 -14.67
C PRO A 89 -4.80 6.51 -13.71
N PRO A 90 -6.05 6.61 -14.23
CA PRO A 90 -7.25 6.55 -13.40
C PRO A 90 -7.24 5.35 -12.45
N ALA A 91 -7.57 5.61 -11.18
CA ALA A 91 -7.58 4.62 -10.13
C ALA A 91 -8.69 4.94 -9.13
N ASP A 92 -9.55 3.95 -8.86
CA ASP A 92 -10.57 3.98 -7.83
C ASP A 92 -10.87 2.56 -7.34
N TYR A 93 -11.56 2.43 -6.20
CA TYR A 93 -11.86 1.12 -5.62
C TYR A 93 -12.81 0.26 -6.47
N GLN A 94 -13.60 0.88 -7.34
CA GLN A 94 -14.69 0.26 -8.08
C GLN A 94 -14.24 -0.38 -9.38
N SER A 95 -13.22 0.19 -10.03
CA SER A 95 -12.75 -0.17 -11.36
C SER A 95 -11.33 -0.71 -11.38
N TRP A 96 -10.59 -0.63 -10.26
CA TRP A 96 -9.23 -1.16 -10.21
C TRP A 96 -9.21 -2.67 -10.52
N PRO A 97 -8.33 -3.15 -11.41
CA PRO A 97 -8.18 -4.56 -11.69
C PRO A 97 -7.41 -5.24 -10.55
N TYR A 98 -8.11 -5.58 -9.46
CA TYR A 98 -7.51 -6.25 -8.31
C TYR A 98 -6.79 -7.54 -8.72
N ALA A 99 -5.58 -7.70 -8.22
CA ALA A 99 -4.72 -8.82 -8.59
C ALA A 99 -5.24 -10.14 -7.98
N THR A 100 -5.60 -11.07 -8.86
CA THR A 100 -6.07 -12.43 -8.51
C THR A 100 -4.92 -13.45 -8.39
N ASP A 101 -3.68 -12.97 -8.35
CA ASP A 101 -2.47 -13.76 -8.08
C ASP A 101 -1.38 -12.87 -7.46
N ALA A 102 -0.44 -13.49 -6.75
CA ALA A 102 0.61 -12.79 -6.01
C ALA A 102 1.56 -12.02 -6.93
N ALA A 103 1.93 -12.63 -8.08
CA ALA A 103 2.89 -12.02 -9.00
C ALA A 103 2.34 -10.74 -9.63
N THR A 104 1.05 -10.71 -9.97
CA THR A 104 0.35 -9.53 -10.48
C THR A 104 0.25 -8.46 -9.42
N ALA A 105 -0.04 -8.82 -8.17
CA ALA A 105 -0.08 -7.87 -7.06
C ALA A 105 1.28 -7.20 -6.84
N LEU A 106 2.37 -7.98 -6.85
CA LEU A 106 3.72 -7.44 -6.68
C LEU A 106 4.13 -6.53 -7.83
N ARG A 107 3.78 -6.85 -9.09
CA ARG A 107 4.02 -5.94 -10.22
C ARG A 107 3.25 -4.62 -10.08
N GLN A 108 1.96 -4.69 -9.76
CA GLN A 108 1.16 -3.49 -9.52
C GLN A 108 1.73 -2.65 -8.38
N LEU A 109 2.14 -3.30 -7.28
CA LEU A 109 2.77 -2.66 -6.13
C LEU A 109 4.07 -1.93 -6.50
N ASP A 110 4.96 -2.60 -7.25
CA ASP A 110 6.23 -2.02 -7.70
C ASP A 110 6.00 -0.80 -8.62
N ASP A 111 5.04 -0.89 -9.55
CA ASP A 111 4.71 0.19 -10.50
C ASP A 111 4.15 1.44 -9.80
N VAL A 112 3.19 1.26 -8.88
CA VAL A 112 2.57 2.39 -8.17
C VAL A 112 3.53 3.00 -7.14
N TYR A 113 4.39 2.20 -6.52
CA TYR A 113 5.46 2.70 -5.67
C TYR A 113 6.47 3.56 -6.45
N ALA A 114 6.93 3.07 -7.61
CA ALA A 114 7.89 3.79 -8.43
C ALA A 114 7.34 5.15 -8.89
N THR A 115 6.05 5.19 -9.29
CA THR A 115 5.36 6.43 -9.66
C THR A 115 5.28 7.41 -8.49
N TRP A 116 4.88 6.93 -7.31
CA TRP A 116 4.76 7.76 -6.11
C TRP A 116 6.11 8.37 -5.70
N THR A 117 7.13 7.53 -5.57
CA THR A 117 8.47 7.97 -5.15
C THR A 117 9.09 8.94 -6.17
N ALA A 118 8.89 8.71 -7.47
CA ALA A 118 9.33 9.65 -8.50
C ALA A 118 8.62 11.01 -8.38
N GLY A 119 7.30 11.00 -8.16
CA GLY A 119 6.50 12.21 -7.97
C GLY A 119 6.94 13.01 -6.74
N VAL A 120 7.09 12.35 -5.58
CA VAL A 120 7.54 13.02 -4.35
C VAL A 120 8.94 13.61 -4.51
N ARG A 121 9.88 12.89 -5.13
CA ARG A 121 11.25 13.37 -5.35
C ARG A 121 11.35 14.54 -6.33
N ALA A 122 10.32 14.78 -7.14
CA ALA A 122 10.27 15.88 -8.10
C ALA A 122 9.73 17.19 -7.51
N LEU A 123 9.11 17.15 -6.32
CA LEU A 123 8.52 18.31 -5.68
C LEU A 123 9.57 19.36 -5.26
N ASP A 124 9.18 20.63 -5.30
CA ASP A 124 9.89 21.73 -4.65
C ASP A 124 9.25 22.15 -3.30
N ASP A 125 9.90 23.08 -2.58
CA ASP A 125 9.42 23.58 -1.28
C ASP A 125 8.03 24.24 -1.34
N GLY A 126 7.77 24.96 -2.42
CA GLY A 126 6.49 25.61 -2.63
C GLY A 126 5.41 24.57 -2.78
N GLU A 127 5.65 23.53 -3.57
CA GLU A 127 4.71 22.43 -3.76
C GLU A 127 4.50 21.61 -2.49
N LEU A 128 5.56 21.32 -1.72
CA LEU A 128 5.45 20.62 -0.42
C LEU A 128 4.55 21.35 0.59
N SER A 129 4.53 22.68 0.54
CA SER A 129 3.81 23.53 1.48
C SER A 129 2.39 23.87 1.02
N ARG A 130 2.06 23.61 -0.25
CA ARG A 130 0.72 23.90 -0.80
C ARG A 130 -0.30 22.88 -0.30
N PRO A 131 -1.57 23.29 -0.15
CA PRO A 131 -2.67 22.36 0.08
C PRO A 131 -2.66 21.20 -0.92
N CYS A 132 -2.81 19.97 -0.44
CA CYS A 132 -2.86 18.77 -1.28
C CYS A 132 -4.13 18.73 -2.16
N GLY A 133 -5.16 19.51 -1.81
CA GLY A 133 -6.28 19.79 -2.69
C GLY A 133 -7.47 18.82 -2.54
N PRO A 134 -8.54 19.07 -3.30
CA PRO A 134 -9.87 18.50 -3.04
C PRO A 134 -9.95 16.97 -3.16
N ALA A 135 -8.99 16.32 -3.82
CA ALA A 135 -8.92 14.86 -3.93
C ALA A 135 -8.79 14.17 -2.56
N GLU A 136 -8.21 14.83 -1.56
CA GLU A 136 -8.06 14.29 -0.19
C GLU A 136 -9.25 14.64 0.72
N GLY A 137 -10.36 15.13 0.15
CA GLY A 137 -11.63 15.35 0.85
C GLY A 137 -11.50 16.27 2.07
N PRO A 138 -11.83 15.82 3.30
CA PRO A 138 -11.76 16.67 4.50
C PRO A 138 -10.34 17.14 4.84
N TYR A 139 -9.31 16.56 4.21
CA TYR A 139 -7.91 16.93 4.39
C TYR A 139 -7.38 17.87 3.29
N ALA A 140 -8.23 18.37 2.39
CA ALA A 140 -7.81 19.13 1.21
C ALA A 140 -6.90 20.34 1.51
N GLU A 141 -7.11 21.00 2.66
CA GLU A 141 -6.34 22.19 3.08
C GLU A 141 -5.01 21.83 3.77
N TYR A 142 -4.74 20.55 4.03
CA TYR A 142 -3.47 20.12 4.62
C TYR A 142 -2.35 20.18 3.58
N PRO A 143 -1.11 20.50 3.98
CA PRO A 143 0.00 20.60 3.04
C PRO A 143 0.36 19.24 2.42
N MET A 144 0.91 19.25 1.20
CA MET A 144 1.39 18.04 0.50
C MET A 144 2.35 17.21 1.37
N SER A 145 3.22 17.86 2.14
CA SER A 145 4.09 17.19 3.11
C SER A 145 3.33 16.35 4.16
N ALA A 146 2.15 16.79 4.61
CA ALA A 146 1.32 16.02 5.54
C ALA A 146 0.71 14.79 4.87
N LEU A 147 0.30 14.91 3.59
CA LEU A 147 -0.14 13.76 2.80
C LEU A 147 1.00 12.74 2.63
N ILE A 148 2.22 13.19 2.30
CA ILE A 148 3.37 12.29 2.15
C ILE A 148 3.65 11.53 3.44
N LEU A 149 3.65 12.21 4.60
CA LEU A 149 3.83 11.57 5.89
C LEU A 149 2.71 10.56 6.21
N HIS A 150 1.47 10.86 5.81
CA HIS A 150 0.37 9.91 5.94
C HIS A 150 0.61 8.66 5.10
N ILE A 151 0.98 8.80 3.83
CA ILE A 151 1.28 7.68 2.94
C ILE A 151 2.43 6.84 3.47
N ASN A 152 3.52 7.46 3.94
CA ASN A 152 4.62 6.75 4.59
C ASN A 152 4.12 5.88 5.75
N ARG A 153 3.27 6.44 6.62
CA ARG A 153 2.70 5.71 7.76
C ARG A 153 1.83 4.53 7.32
N GLU A 154 0.97 4.70 6.31
CA GLU A 154 0.11 3.61 5.82
C GLU A 154 0.94 2.45 5.27
N VAL A 155 1.97 2.75 4.46
CA VAL A 155 2.85 1.71 3.89
C VAL A 155 3.63 0.99 4.98
N ILE A 156 4.19 1.72 5.94
CA ILE A 156 4.94 1.12 7.06
C ILE A 156 4.03 0.24 7.91
N HIS A 157 2.83 0.73 8.22
CA HIS A 157 1.85 0.01 9.04
C HIS A 157 1.41 -1.29 8.37
N HIS A 158 0.85 -1.22 7.17
CA HIS A 158 0.33 -2.41 6.48
C HIS A 158 1.44 -3.32 5.95
N GLY A 159 2.61 -2.76 5.63
CA GLY A 159 3.80 -3.55 5.29
C GLY A 159 4.27 -4.42 6.46
N ALA A 160 4.29 -3.87 7.68
CA ALA A 160 4.60 -4.64 8.89
C ALA A 160 3.54 -5.71 9.18
N GLU A 161 2.26 -5.40 8.97
CA GLU A 161 1.16 -6.35 9.10
C GLU A 161 1.27 -7.52 8.11
N ILE A 162 1.62 -7.24 6.84
CA ILE A 162 1.88 -8.27 5.82
C ILE A 162 3.07 -9.13 6.23
N ALA A 163 4.19 -8.52 6.62
CA ALA A 163 5.38 -9.25 7.06
C ALA A 163 5.09 -10.17 8.26
N CYS A 164 4.27 -9.71 9.21
CA CYS A 164 3.83 -10.53 10.34
C CYS A 164 2.99 -11.74 9.92
N ILE A 165 2.07 -11.59 8.94
CA ILE A 165 1.33 -12.73 8.40
C ILE A 165 2.26 -13.71 7.70
N ARG A 166 3.24 -13.23 6.92
CA ARG A 166 4.23 -14.10 6.27
C ARG A 166 5.02 -14.92 7.29
N ASP A 167 5.47 -14.27 8.36
CA ASP A 167 6.18 -14.94 9.46
C ASP A 167 5.29 -16.00 10.13
N LEU A 168 3.99 -15.74 10.27
CA LEU A 168 3.02 -16.70 10.78
C LEU A 168 2.79 -17.87 9.81
N TYR A 169 2.67 -17.62 8.50
CA TYR A 169 2.53 -18.64 7.46
C TYR A 169 3.70 -19.63 7.47
N ALA A 170 4.93 -19.11 7.47
CA ALA A 170 6.15 -19.91 7.48
C ALA A 170 6.33 -20.73 8.77
N ASN A 171 5.63 -20.39 9.85
CA ASN A 171 5.74 -21.06 11.14
C ASN A 171 4.54 -21.96 11.48
N GLN A 172 3.66 -22.24 10.52
CA GLN A 172 2.54 -23.15 10.73
C GLN A 172 3.02 -24.58 11.07
N PRO A 173 2.35 -25.28 12.01
CA PRO A 173 2.75 -26.62 12.45
C PRO A 173 2.88 -27.63 11.31
N ASP A 174 1.97 -27.58 10.34
CA ASP A 174 1.86 -28.58 9.26
C ASP A 174 2.91 -28.40 8.14
N GLN A 175 3.64 -27.28 8.10
CA GLN A 175 4.71 -27.05 7.11
C GLN A 175 6.09 -27.50 7.59
N LYS A 176 6.28 -27.79 8.90
CA LYS A 176 7.60 -28.16 9.46
C LYS A 176 7.89 -29.67 9.43
N GLU A 177 6.98 -30.50 8.91
CA GLU A 177 7.13 -31.96 8.79
C GLU A 177 7.41 -32.46 7.35
N LYS A 178 7.89 -31.60 6.45
CA LYS A 178 8.38 -32.03 5.11
C LYS A 178 9.87 -31.78 4.92
#